data_AF-A0A933GNG1-F1
#
_entry.id   AF-A0A933GNG1-F1
#
_cell.length_a   1.000
_cell.length_b   1.000
_cell.length_c   1.000
_cell.angle_alpha   90.00
_cell.angle_beta   90.00
_cell.angle_gamma   90.00
#
_symmetry.space_group_name_H-M   'P 1'
#
loop_
_entity.id
_entity.type
_entity.pdbx_description
1 polymer ?
#
loop_
_entity_poly.entity_id
_entity_poly.type
_entity_poly.pdbx_seq_one_letter_code
_entity_poly.pdbx_strand_id
1 'polypeptide(L)'
;MRQLRVNERIRVPQVRVIGADGAQLGVMLPADAIRLAREQELDLVEVAPQVSPPVCRIMNFNKFRYEEQRREREAKKKHHIAKLKEVKFKPHIEQHDYQVKLNMLKKFLLRGDQAKVTMVYRGRELAHTQVGRRILDRLVDDLKLISRVERTPSLEGRFMTMVFGPDREKVKRYEQQLARQKSQAERATKVAATHSTSTASPASATGQEGVAHA
;
A
#
# COMPACT_ATOMS: atom_id res chain seq x y z
N MET A 1 -16.02 16.98 -2.88
CA MET A 1 -17.37 16.36 -2.94
C MET A 1 -18.17 17.18 -3.93
N ARG A 2 -18.62 16.59 -5.05
CA ARG A 2 -19.51 17.32 -5.97
C ARG A 2 -20.83 17.58 -5.25
N GLN A 3 -21.20 18.84 -5.11
CA GLN A 3 -22.52 19.23 -4.63
C GLN A 3 -23.50 19.03 -5.77
N LEU A 4 -24.34 18.01 -5.66
CA LEU A 4 -25.41 17.73 -6.63
C LEU A 4 -26.60 18.63 -6.31
N ARG A 5 -27.25 19.15 -7.34
CA ARG A 5 -28.54 19.85 -7.20
C ARG A 5 -29.65 18.81 -7.08
N VAL A 6 -30.62 19.09 -6.21
CA VAL A 6 -31.72 18.17 -5.87
C VAL A 6 -33.02 18.96 -5.85
N ASN A 7 -34.09 18.37 -6.37
CA ASN A 7 -35.45 18.90 -6.36
C ASN A 7 -35.49 20.39 -6.77
N GLU A 8 -35.93 21.27 -5.87
CA GLU A 8 -36.12 22.70 -6.12
C GLU A 8 -34.81 23.44 -6.38
N ARG A 9 -33.64 22.84 -6.12
CA ARG A 9 -32.34 23.45 -6.46
C ARG A 9 -32.01 23.34 -7.95
N ILE A 10 -32.78 22.58 -8.72
CA ILE A 10 -32.67 22.46 -10.17
C ILE A 10 -33.43 23.63 -10.82
N ARG A 11 -32.71 24.53 -11.51
CA ARG A 11 -33.24 25.79 -12.06
C ARG A 11 -33.22 25.86 -13.59
N VAL A 12 -33.00 24.74 -14.26
CA VAL A 12 -32.92 24.66 -15.73
C VAL A 12 -34.32 24.50 -16.33
N PRO A 13 -34.55 24.93 -17.59
CA PRO A 13 -35.89 24.88 -18.19
C PRO A 13 -36.36 23.46 -18.52
N GLN A 14 -35.43 22.57 -18.90
CA GLN A 14 -35.72 21.18 -19.27
C GLN A 14 -34.66 20.25 -18.71
N VAL A 15 -35.08 19.05 -18.34
CA VAL A 15 -34.21 17.98 -17.82
C VAL A 15 -34.51 16.67 -18.52
N ARG A 16 -33.47 15.87 -18.74
CA ARG A 16 -33.62 14.47 -19.17
C ARG A 16 -33.72 13.60 -17.92
N VAL A 17 -34.82 12.86 -17.77
CA VAL A 17 -35.14 12.13 -16.54
C VAL A 17 -34.97 10.62 -16.72
N ILE A 18 -34.31 10.02 -15.74
CA ILE A 18 -34.20 8.57 -15.57
C ILE A 18 -35.01 8.19 -14.32
N GLY A 19 -35.93 7.23 -14.45
CA GLY A 19 -36.72 6.67 -13.36
C GLY A 19 -35.88 5.91 -12.33
N ALA A 20 -36.50 5.56 -11.20
CA ALA A 20 -35.84 4.85 -10.10
C ALA A 20 -35.42 3.41 -10.48
N ASP A 21 -36.16 2.80 -11.39
CA ASP A 21 -35.90 1.49 -12.01
C ASP A 21 -34.87 1.55 -13.15
N GLY A 22 -34.43 2.75 -13.53
CA GLY A 22 -33.54 2.97 -14.67
C GLY A 22 -34.25 3.23 -15.99
N ALA A 23 -35.59 3.30 -16.01
CA ALA A 23 -36.35 3.63 -17.22
C ALA A 23 -36.03 5.05 -17.72
N GLN A 24 -35.95 5.21 -19.03
CA GLN A 24 -35.73 6.53 -19.65
C GLN A 24 -37.09 7.21 -19.83
N LEU A 25 -37.40 8.19 -18.96
CA LEU A 25 -38.66 8.95 -19.01
C LEU A 25 -38.63 10.10 -20.04
N GLY A 26 -37.47 10.34 -20.66
CA GLY A 26 -37.31 11.34 -21.71
C GLY A 26 -36.99 12.74 -21.17
N VAL A 27 -37.25 13.76 -22.00
CA VAL A 27 -37.02 15.16 -21.65
C VAL A 27 -38.34 15.77 -21.18
N MET A 28 -38.35 16.39 -20.00
CA MET A 28 -39.54 17.02 -19.43
C MET A 28 -39.16 18.26 -18.61
N LEU A 29 -40.19 18.97 -18.13
CA LEU A 29 -40.00 20.09 -17.21
C LEU A 29 -39.53 19.58 -15.83
N PRO A 30 -38.66 20.32 -15.13
CA PRO A 30 -38.25 19.93 -13.78
C PRO A 30 -39.43 19.80 -12.81
N ALA A 31 -40.48 20.62 -12.97
CA ALA A 31 -41.66 20.56 -12.12
C ALA A 31 -42.37 19.20 -12.22
N ASP A 32 -42.55 18.67 -13.44
CA ASP A 32 -43.15 17.36 -13.68
C ASP A 32 -42.27 16.23 -13.13
N ALA A 33 -40.96 16.35 -13.35
CA ALA A 33 -39.98 15.39 -12.85
C ALA A 33 -39.95 15.34 -11.31
N ILE A 34 -40.07 16.49 -10.64
CA ILE A 34 -40.16 16.58 -9.17
C ILE A 34 -41.47 15.97 -8.67
N ARG A 35 -42.58 16.17 -9.39
CA ARG A 35 -43.87 15.55 -9.03
C ARG A 35 -43.77 14.02 -9.09
N LEU A 36 -43.22 13.47 -10.17
CA LEU A 36 -43.00 12.03 -10.33
C LEU A 36 -42.08 11.45 -9.24
N ALA A 37 -41.04 12.20 -8.84
CA ALA A 37 -40.16 11.79 -7.74
C ALA A 37 -40.91 11.74 -6.41
N ARG A 38 -41.74 12.76 -6.11
CA ARG A 38 -42.55 12.83 -4.87
C ARG A 38 -43.62 11.74 -4.80
N GLU A 39 -44.24 11.40 -5.92
CA GLU A 39 -45.21 10.28 -6.00
C GLU A 39 -44.59 8.93 -5.60
N GLN A 40 -43.28 8.80 -5.77
CA GLN A 40 -42.51 7.61 -5.39
C GLN A 40 -41.78 7.77 -4.04
N GLU A 41 -42.00 8.87 -3.32
CA GLU A 41 -41.27 9.23 -2.09
C GLU A 41 -39.74 9.30 -2.28
N LEU A 42 -39.29 9.67 -3.48
CA LEU A 42 -37.89 9.81 -3.87
C LEU A 42 -37.56 11.25 -4.23
N ASP A 43 -36.27 11.51 -4.47
CA ASP A 43 -35.76 12.82 -4.87
C ASP A 43 -35.35 12.83 -6.35
N LEU A 44 -35.55 13.96 -7.01
CA LEU A 44 -34.97 14.22 -8.32
C LEU A 44 -33.55 14.76 -8.13
N VAL A 45 -32.54 13.97 -8.50
CA VAL A 45 -31.12 14.32 -8.32
C VAL A 45 -30.46 14.58 -9.67
N GLU A 46 -29.84 15.75 -9.84
CA GLU A 46 -29.07 16.11 -11.03
C GLU A 46 -27.72 15.37 -11.04
N VAL A 47 -27.57 14.33 -11.87
CA VAL A 47 -26.36 13.48 -11.90
C VAL A 47 -25.33 13.95 -12.92
N ALA A 48 -25.75 14.59 -14.01
CA ALA A 48 -24.86 15.11 -15.05
C ALA A 48 -25.28 16.53 -15.48
N PRO A 49 -24.74 17.58 -14.82
CA PRO A 49 -25.01 18.98 -15.19
C PRO A 49 -24.39 19.41 -16.52
N GLN A 50 -23.33 18.73 -16.96
CA GLN A 50 -22.55 19.11 -18.15
C GLN A 50 -23.22 18.78 -19.49
N VAL A 51 -24.36 18.07 -19.50
CA VAL A 51 -25.09 17.70 -20.72
C VAL A 51 -26.28 18.65 -20.91
N SER A 52 -26.62 18.99 -22.15
CA SER A 52 -27.84 19.75 -22.47
C SER A 52 -28.83 18.85 -23.23
N PRO A 53 -30.04 18.58 -22.71
CA PRO A 53 -30.54 18.93 -21.38
C PRO A 53 -29.83 18.15 -20.24
N PRO A 54 -29.69 18.72 -19.02
CA PRO A 54 -29.05 18.03 -17.89
C PRO A 54 -29.75 16.73 -17.53
N VAL A 55 -28.96 15.71 -17.16
CA VAL A 55 -29.51 14.40 -16.79
C VAL A 55 -29.81 14.37 -15.30
N CYS A 56 -31.08 14.15 -14.98
CA CYS A 56 -31.59 13.95 -13.64
C CYS A 56 -32.04 12.50 -13.47
N ARG A 57 -31.84 11.93 -12.28
CA ARG A 57 -32.31 10.59 -11.94
C ARG A 57 -33.14 10.65 -10.66
N ILE A 58 -34.28 9.97 -10.67
CA ILE A 58 -35.13 9.81 -9.50
C ILE A 58 -34.49 8.75 -8.59
N MET A 59 -34.07 9.12 -7.39
CA MET A 59 -33.42 8.23 -6.43
C MET A 59 -33.49 8.78 -5.01
N ASN A 60 -33.19 7.93 -4.01
CA ASN A 60 -33.06 8.40 -2.63
C ASN A 60 -31.71 9.14 -2.44
N PHE A 61 -31.77 10.46 -2.27
CA PHE A 61 -30.56 11.28 -2.19
C PHE A 61 -29.71 10.96 -0.95
N ASN A 62 -30.35 10.73 0.19
CA ASN A 62 -29.67 10.47 1.46
C ASN A 62 -28.88 9.15 1.42
N LYS A 63 -29.50 8.08 0.91
CA LYS A 63 -28.85 6.78 0.73
C LYS A 63 -27.68 6.88 -0.25
N PHE A 64 -27.89 7.51 -1.40
CA PHE A 64 -26.83 7.73 -2.38
C PHE A 64 -25.66 8.51 -1.79
N ARG A 65 -25.94 9.55 -0.99
CA ARG A 65 -24.89 10.35 -0.34
C ARG A 65 -24.09 9.55 0.67
N TYR A 66 -24.74 8.68 1.44
CA TYR A 66 -24.09 7.78 2.36
C TYR A 66 -23.18 6.78 1.64
N GLU A 67 -23.68 6.14 0.57
CA GLU A 67 -22.93 5.16 -0.22
C GLU A 67 -21.70 5.80 -0.90
N GLU A 68 -21.86 6.96 -1.52
CA GLU A 68 -20.75 7.70 -2.12
C GLU A 68 -19.73 8.13 -1.06
N GLN A 69 -20.18 8.61 0.10
CA GLN A 69 -19.27 8.98 1.17
C GLN A 69 -18.53 7.76 1.74
N ARG A 70 -19.21 6.60 1.85
CA ARG A 70 -18.58 5.34 2.24
C ARG A 70 -17.55 4.90 1.22
N ARG A 71 -17.89 4.91 -0.06
CA ARG A 71 -16.99 4.56 -1.16
C ARG A 71 -15.77 5.48 -1.21
N GLU A 72 -15.97 6.80 -1.07
CA GLU A 72 -14.88 7.78 -1.00
C GLU A 72 -13.98 7.52 0.22
N ARG A 73 -14.56 7.22 1.40
CA ARG A 73 -13.80 6.89 2.61
C ARG A 73 -13.00 5.59 2.44
N GLU A 74 -13.61 4.56 1.86
CA GLU A 74 -12.94 3.28 1.60
C GLU A 74 -11.82 3.43 0.57
N ALA A 75 -12.04 4.21 -0.49
CA ALA A 75 -11.01 4.56 -1.46
C ALA A 75 -9.85 5.34 -0.82
N LYS A 76 -10.16 6.34 0.02
CA LYS A 76 -9.16 7.11 0.78
C LYS A 76 -8.37 6.25 1.76
N LYS A 77 -9.02 5.30 2.45
CA LYS A 77 -8.36 4.35 3.35
C LYS A 77 -7.42 3.42 2.60
N LYS A 78 -7.82 2.94 1.41
CA LYS A 78 -7.00 2.08 0.55
C LYS A 78 -5.84 2.84 -0.11
N HIS A 79 -5.97 4.14 -0.31
CA HIS A 79 -4.93 4.98 -0.89
C HIS A 79 -3.78 5.16 0.11
N HIS A 80 -2.67 4.44 -0.11
CA HIS A 80 -1.43 4.70 0.61
C HIS A 80 -0.86 6.06 0.21
N ILE A 81 -0.88 7.02 1.12
CA ILE A 81 -0.20 8.31 0.94
C ILE A 81 1.29 8.07 1.23
N ALA A 82 2.12 8.07 0.19
CA ALA A 82 3.56 7.95 0.34
C ALA A 82 4.09 9.10 1.21
N LYS A 83 4.75 8.76 2.31
CA LYS A 83 5.37 9.73 3.22
C LYS A 83 6.88 9.74 2.99
N LEU A 84 7.51 10.90 3.20
CA LEU A 84 8.96 10.99 3.28
C LEU A 84 9.43 10.59 4.68
N LYS A 85 10.17 9.50 4.78
CA LYS A 85 10.75 8.98 6.02
C LYS A 85 12.24 9.26 6.04
N GLU A 86 12.74 9.87 7.11
CA GLU A 86 14.16 10.20 7.23
C GLU A 86 14.91 9.19 8.10
N VAL A 87 16.10 8.78 7.65
CA VAL A 87 17.02 7.93 8.41
C VAL A 87 18.40 8.60 8.45
N LYS A 88 18.94 8.76 9.66
CA LYS A 88 20.21 9.45 9.89
C LYS A 88 21.36 8.46 10.04
N PHE A 89 22.44 8.73 9.32
CA PHE A 89 23.70 7.98 9.36
C PHE A 89 24.82 8.85 9.91
N LYS A 90 25.82 8.18 10.50
CA LYS A 90 27.07 8.79 10.94
C LYS A 90 28.21 8.29 10.05
N PRO A 91 29.29 9.07 9.84
CA PRO A 91 30.42 8.65 9.00
C PRO A 91 31.11 7.38 9.51
N HIS A 92 31.20 7.22 10.83
CA HIS A 92 31.81 6.06 11.50
C HIS A 92 30.74 5.08 12.00
N ILE A 93 29.92 4.56 11.09
CA ILE A 93 28.86 3.61 11.42
C ILE A 93 29.41 2.18 11.53
N GLU A 94 29.01 1.46 12.57
CA GLU A 94 29.33 0.04 12.73
C GLU A 94 28.47 -0.82 11.79
N GLN A 95 28.95 -2.01 11.43
CA GLN A 95 28.25 -2.92 10.51
C GLN A 95 26.86 -3.33 11.03
N HIS A 96 26.70 -3.54 12.35
CA HIS A 96 25.39 -3.89 12.92
C HIS A 96 24.39 -2.72 12.81
N ASP A 97 24.78 -1.50 13.21
CA ASP A 97 23.93 -0.30 13.09
C ASP A 97 23.58 0.01 11.63
N TYR A 98 24.54 -0.20 10.72
CA TYR A 98 24.30 -0.09 9.27
C TYR A 98 23.18 -1.04 8.82
N GLN A 99 23.25 -2.32 9.21
CA GLN A 99 22.25 -3.32 8.83
C GLN A 99 20.87 -3.00 9.39
N VAL A 100 20.78 -2.53 10.64
CA VAL A 100 19.51 -2.12 11.26
C VAL A 100 18.88 -0.98 10.47
N LYS A 101 19.65 0.05 10.11
CA LYS A 101 19.16 1.18 9.32
C LYS A 101 18.82 0.79 7.89
N LEU A 102 19.60 -0.08 7.26
CA LEU A 102 19.30 -0.65 5.95
C LEU A 102 17.95 -1.39 5.96
N ASN A 103 17.70 -2.22 6.97
CA ASN A 103 16.43 -2.93 7.12
C ASN A 103 15.26 -1.96 7.31
N MET A 104 15.47 -0.86 8.05
CA MET A 104 14.47 0.19 8.22
C MET A 104 14.17 0.91 6.88
N LEU A 105 15.19 1.23 6.09
CA LEU A 105 15.03 1.79 4.74
C LEU A 105 14.27 0.83 3.82
N LYS A 106 14.64 -0.46 3.81
CA LYS A 106 13.92 -1.50 3.06
C LYS A 106 12.45 -1.55 3.45
N LYS A 107 12.13 -1.50 4.75
CA LYS A 107 10.75 -1.50 5.26
C LYS A 107 9.94 -0.29 4.78
N PHE A 108 10.54 0.90 4.72
CA PHE A 108 9.86 2.09 4.20
C PHE A 108 9.58 1.97 2.71
N LEU A 109 10.57 1.54 1.93
CA LEU A 109 10.45 1.39 0.48
C LEU A 109 9.45 0.30 0.09
N LEU A 110 9.44 -0.83 0.79
CA LEU A 110 8.45 -1.91 0.57
C LEU A 110 7.02 -1.46 0.91
N ARG A 111 6.85 -0.55 1.88
CA ARG A 111 5.55 0.08 2.17
C ARG A 111 5.11 1.10 1.13
N GLY A 112 6.00 1.51 0.23
CA GLY A 112 5.75 2.56 -0.75
C GLY A 112 5.97 3.98 -0.21
N ASP A 113 6.72 4.12 0.89
CA ASP A 113 7.21 5.41 1.38
C ASP A 113 8.51 5.82 0.67
N GLN A 114 8.76 7.12 0.58
CA GLN A 114 10.06 7.64 0.15
C GLN A 114 11.01 7.65 1.34
N ALA A 115 12.28 7.33 1.11
CA ALA A 115 13.29 7.29 2.15
C ALA A 115 14.36 8.37 1.91
N LYS A 116 14.43 9.36 2.81
CA LYS A 116 15.51 10.34 2.87
C LYS A 116 16.62 9.80 3.77
N VAL A 117 17.80 9.61 3.22
CA VAL A 117 19.00 9.27 3.98
C VAL A 117 19.76 10.56 4.23
N THR A 118 20.07 10.84 5.49
CA THR A 118 20.84 12.03 5.91
C THR A 118 22.12 11.58 6.61
N MET A 119 23.27 11.83 6.01
CA MET A 119 24.57 11.71 6.64
C MET A 119 24.84 12.97 7.47
N VAL A 120 25.11 12.81 8.76
CA VAL A 120 25.39 13.91 9.68
C VAL A 120 26.88 13.98 9.95
N TYR A 121 27.53 15.08 9.54
CA TYR A 121 28.92 15.34 9.88
C TYR A 121 29.02 16.21 11.13
N ARG A 122 30.02 15.95 11.97
CA ARG A 122 30.33 16.75 13.17
C ARG A 122 31.69 17.43 13.05
N GLY A 123 31.70 18.76 13.15
CA GLY A 123 32.93 19.56 13.23
C GLY A 123 33.91 19.26 12.09
N ARG A 124 35.07 18.70 12.44
CA ARG A 124 36.18 18.40 11.51
C ARG A 124 35.87 17.28 10.50
N GLU A 125 34.80 16.51 10.71
CA GLU A 125 34.40 15.43 9.81
C GLU A 125 33.92 15.91 8.43
N LEU A 126 33.60 17.21 8.28
CA LEU A 126 33.28 17.83 6.98
C LEU A 126 34.42 17.70 5.96
N ALA A 127 35.67 17.55 6.40
CA ALA A 127 36.80 17.31 5.52
C ALA A 127 36.78 15.89 4.90
N HIS A 128 36.04 14.95 5.51
CA HIS A 128 35.96 13.54 5.10
C HIS A 128 34.60 13.17 4.50
N THR A 129 34.04 14.05 3.66
CA THR A 129 32.79 13.80 2.91
C THR A 129 32.85 12.55 2.05
N GLN A 130 34.04 12.14 1.60
CA GLN A 130 34.27 10.92 0.85
C GLN A 130 33.84 9.65 1.61
N VAL A 131 33.99 9.62 2.94
CA VAL A 131 33.59 8.45 3.76
C VAL A 131 32.07 8.30 3.74
N GLY A 132 31.35 9.40 3.94
CA GLY A 132 29.90 9.39 3.84
C GLY A 132 29.42 9.05 2.43
N ARG A 133 30.14 9.49 1.38
CA ARG A 133 29.80 9.18 -0.02
C ARG A 133 29.85 7.68 -0.26
N ARG A 134 30.93 7.01 0.18
CA ARG A 134 31.07 5.54 0.08
C ARG A 134 29.92 4.79 0.76
N ILE A 135 29.45 5.26 1.92
CA ILE A 135 28.30 4.65 2.60
C ILE A 135 27.02 4.83 1.77
N LEU A 136 26.80 6.01 1.18
CA LEU A 136 25.65 6.24 0.31
C LEU A 136 25.71 5.39 -0.96
N ASP A 137 26.88 5.28 -1.59
CA ASP A 137 27.07 4.43 -2.77
C ASP A 137 26.79 2.96 -2.43
N ARG A 138 27.27 2.46 -1.28
CA ARG A 138 26.92 1.13 -0.78
C ARG A 138 25.41 0.95 -0.59
N LEU A 139 24.71 1.96 -0.06
CA LEU A 139 23.25 1.92 0.10
C LEU A 139 22.52 1.87 -1.24
N VAL A 140 23.06 2.50 -2.30
CA VAL A 140 22.49 2.41 -3.65
C VAL A 140 22.51 0.98 -4.14
N ASP A 141 23.63 0.28 -3.98
CA ASP A 141 23.77 -1.12 -4.39
C ASP A 141 22.85 -2.04 -3.57
N ASP A 142 22.84 -1.89 -2.25
CA ASP A 142 22.03 -2.72 -1.34
C ASP A 142 20.51 -2.53 -1.54
N LEU A 143 20.08 -1.37 -2.07
CA LEU A 143 18.67 -1.04 -2.31
C LEU A 143 18.26 -1.13 -3.79
N LYS A 144 19.19 -1.40 -4.71
CA LYS A 144 18.99 -1.42 -6.17
C LYS A 144 17.82 -2.30 -6.63
N LEU A 145 17.54 -3.37 -5.89
CA LEU A 145 16.48 -4.35 -6.14
C LEU A 145 15.09 -3.90 -5.71
N ILE A 146 14.94 -2.79 -4.99
CA ILE A 146 13.63 -2.30 -4.51
C ILE A 146 13.42 -0.79 -4.70
N SER A 147 14.49 -0.04 -4.95
CA SER A 147 14.44 1.42 -5.04
C SER A 147 14.98 1.96 -6.35
N ARG A 148 14.67 3.23 -6.56
CA ARG A 148 15.31 4.12 -7.53
C ARG A 148 15.84 5.35 -6.80
N VAL A 149 16.94 5.91 -7.28
CA VAL A 149 17.47 7.17 -6.76
C VAL A 149 16.63 8.30 -7.34
N GLU A 150 15.96 9.08 -6.47
CA GLU A 150 15.19 10.25 -6.91
C GLU A 150 15.98 11.54 -6.75
N ARG A 151 16.81 11.62 -5.70
CA ARG A 151 17.77 12.71 -5.53
C ARG A 151 19.14 12.13 -5.24
N THR A 152 20.11 12.52 -6.07
CA THR A 152 21.51 12.16 -5.90
C THR A 152 22.09 12.78 -4.62
N PRO A 153 23.21 12.26 -4.10
CA PRO A 153 23.83 12.81 -2.90
C PRO A 153 24.20 14.29 -3.06
N SER A 154 23.63 15.15 -2.23
CA SER A 154 23.91 16.59 -2.18
C SER A 154 24.34 17.00 -0.77
N LEU A 155 25.35 17.88 -0.68
CA LEU A 155 25.83 18.43 0.57
C LEU A 155 25.11 19.77 0.85
N GLU A 156 24.31 19.78 1.90
CA GLU A 156 23.61 20.96 2.41
C GLU A 156 24.16 21.30 3.81
N GLY A 157 25.14 22.19 3.85
CA GLY A 157 25.84 22.57 5.08
C GLY A 157 26.56 21.38 5.71
N ARG A 158 26.16 20.99 6.93
CA ARG A 158 26.74 19.84 7.66
C ARG A 158 26.08 18.49 7.34
N PHE A 159 25.13 18.46 6.43
CA PHE A 159 24.35 17.27 6.10
C PHE A 159 24.57 16.89 4.65
N MET A 160 24.86 15.62 4.37
CA MET A 160 24.78 15.10 3.02
C MET A 160 23.53 14.24 2.90
N THR A 161 22.62 14.60 1.99
CA THR A 161 21.32 13.94 1.87
C THR A 161 21.16 13.26 0.53
N MET A 162 20.41 12.17 0.53
CA MET A 162 20.04 11.39 -0.65
C MET A 162 18.60 10.90 -0.48
N VAL A 163 17.82 10.86 -1.56
CA VAL A 163 16.43 10.41 -1.50
C VAL A 163 16.22 9.21 -2.42
N PHE A 164 15.68 8.15 -1.83
CA PHE A 164 15.27 6.93 -2.51
C PHE A 164 13.75 6.90 -2.66
N GLY A 165 13.30 6.64 -3.88
CA GLY A 165 11.91 6.36 -4.19
C GLY A 165 11.68 4.86 -4.31
N PRO A 166 10.51 4.34 -3.89
CA PRO A 166 10.16 2.94 -4.10
C PRO A 166 9.90 2.69 -5.59
N ASP A 167 10.50 1.64 -6.14
CA ASP A 167 10.21 1.21 -7.50
C ASP A 167 9.14 0.11 -7.44
N ARG A 168 7.91 0.46 -7.84
CA ARG A 168 6.74 -0.45 -7.73
C ARG A 168 6.95 -1.78 -8.45
N GLU A 169 7.68 -1.80 -9.56
CA GLU A 169 7.88 -3.03 -10.32
C GLU A 169 8.93 -3.90 -9.64
N LYS A 170 10.05 -3.30 -9.23
CA LYS A 170 11.12 -4.01 -8.53
C LYS A 170 10.68 -4.52 -7.16
N VAL A 171 9.91 -3.74 -6.41
CA VAL A 171 9.32 -4.15 -5.12
C VAL A 171 8.46 -5.41 -5.30
N LYS A 172 7.57 -5.45 -6.30
CA LYS A 172 6.75 -6.64 -6.59
C LYS A 172 7.61 -7.87 -6.88
N ARG A 173 8.64 -7.72 -7.71
CA ARG A 173 9.58 -8.82 -8.04
C ARG A 173 10.30 -9.32 -6.80
N TYR A 174 10.77 -8.40 -5.95
CA TYR A 174 11.44 -8.72 -4.69
C TYR A 174 10.52 -9.45 -3.71
N GLU A 175 9.27 -9.00 -3.55
CA GLU A 175 8.27 -9.66 -2.69
C GLU A 175 7.96 -11.09 -3.17
N GLN A 176 7.83 -11.29 -4.49
CA GLN A 176 7.65 -12.62 -5.08
C GLN A 176 8.83 -13.54 -4.80
N GLN A 177 10.07 -13.04 -4.91
CA GLN A 177 11.26 -13.80 -4.56
C GLN A 177 11.30 -14.17 -3.08
N LEU A 178 10.97 -13.23 -2.19
CA LEU A 178 10.92 -13.48 -0.75
C LEU A 178 9.88 -14.53 -0.38
N ALA A 179 8.69 -14.48 -1.00
CA ALA A 179 7.64 -15.47 -0.78
C ALA A 179 8.05 -16.87 -1.27
N ARG A 180 8.74 -16.96 -2.41
CA ARG A 180 9.31 -18.21 -2.92
C ARG A 180 10.36 -18.77 -1.95
N GLN A 181 11.26 -17.93 -1.44
CA GLN A 181 12.27 -18.36 -0.47
C GLN A 181 11.66 -18.83 0.86
N LYS A 182 10.66 -18.12 1.39
CA LYS A 182 9.97 -18.54 2.62
C LYS A 182 9.26 -19.88 2.45
N SER A 183 8.52 -20.07 1.35
CA SER A 183 7.83 -21.34 1.08
C SER A 183 8.80 -22.51 0.88
N GLN A 184 9.97 -22.27 0.28
CA GLN A 184 11.03 -23.28 0.15
C GLN A 184 11.68 -23.60 1.50
N ALA A 185 11.97 -22.60 2.33
CA ALA A 185 12.51 -22.80 3.67
C ALA A 185 11.51 -23.56 4.58
N GLU A 186 10.24 -23.19 4.56
CA GLU A 186 9.18 -23.89 5.30
C GLU A 186 9.01 -25.35 4.84
N ARG A 187 9.13 -25.61 3.53
CA ARG A 187 9.14 -26.98 2.99
C ARG A 187 10.37 -27.76 3.44
N ALA A 188 11.56 -27.16 3.41
CA ALA A 188 12.80 -27.81 3.87
C ALA A 188 12.75 -28.13 5.38
N THR A 189 12.26 -27.22 6.21
CA THR A 189 12.11 -27.44 7.65
C THR A 189 11.09 -28.55 7.95
N LYS A 190 9.98 -28.63 7.19
CA LYS A 190 9.00 -29.72 7.33
C LYS A 190 9.59 -31.07 6.93
N VAL A 191 10.33 -31.14 5.82
CA VAL A 191 10.99 -32.38 5.37
C VAL A 191 12.06 -32.84 6.37
N ALA A 192 12.83 -31.93 6.94
CA ALA A 192 13.81 -32.24 7.98
C ALA A 192 13.16 -32.75 9.29
N ALA A 193 12.03 -32.15 9.70
CA ALA A 193 11.28 -32.61 10.88
C ALA A 193 10.62 -33.98 10.70
N THR A 194 10.21 -34.34 9.47
CA THR A 194 9.65 -35.67 9.16
C THR A 194 10.73 -36.77 9.15
N HIS A 195 11.98 -36.45 8.81
CA HIS A 195 13.09 -37.42 8.83
C HIS A 195 13.65 -37.70 10.23
N SER A 196 13.49 -36.79 11.21
CA SER A 196 13.95 -37.03 12.59
C SER A 196 13.05 -37.95 13.42
N THR A 197 11.81 -38.22 12.98
CA THR A 197 10.84 -39.05 13.71
C THR A 197 10.88 -40.54 13.33
N SER A 198 11.65 -40.94 12.30
CA SER A 198 11.74 -42.34 11.86
C SER A 198 12.98 -43.10 12.38
N THR A 199 13.84 -42.46 13.18
CA THR A 199 15.02 -43.11 13.82
C THR A 199 14.82 -43.43 15.31
N ALA A 200 13.57 -43.43 15.80
CA ALA A 200 13.23 -44.03 17.09
C ALA A 200 12.50 -45.36 16.83
N SER A 201 13.27 -46.42 16.57
CA SER A 201 12.74 -47.78 16.56
C SER A 201 12.54 -48.26 18.01
N PRO A 202 11.39 -48.88 18.34
CA PRO A 202 11.02 -49.19 19.72
C PRO A 202 11.67 -50.49 20.18
N ALA A 203 11.98 -50.53 21.48
CA ALA A 203 12.34 -51.72 22.21
C ALA A 203 11.22 -52.79 22.15
N SER A 204 11.61 -54.04 21.91
CA SER A 204 10.89 -55.27 22.24
C SER A 204 11.92 -56.22 22.87
N ALA A 205 11.88 -56.63 24.13
CA ALA A 205 10.87 -57.32 24.94
C ALA A 205 10.70 -58.82 24.59
N THR A 206 11.35 -59.66 25.42
CA THR A 206 10.88 -60.92 26.03
C THR A 206 11.03 -62.27 25.30
N GLY A 207 11.66 -63.23 25.99
CA GLY A 207 11.54 -64.69 25.73
C GLY A 207 12.65 -65.54 26.39
N GLN A 208 12.26 -66.55 27.17
CA GLN A 208 13.04 -67.40 28.11
C GLN A 208 13.78 -68.60 27.47
N GLU A 209 14.43 -69.39 28.35
CA GLU A 209 15.00 -70.76 28.22
C GLU A 209 16.46 -70.79 27.75
N GLY A 210 17.44 -71.49 28.34
CA GLY A 210 17.59 -72.48 29.39
C GLY A 210 18.96 -73.18 29.20
N VAL A 211 19.39 -74.00 30.18
CA VAL A 211 20.41 -75.09 30.08
C VAL A 211 21.91 -74.80 30.42
N ALA A 212 22.25 -75.12 31.68
CA ALA A 212 23.28 -76.07 32.19
C ALA A 212 24.79 -76.07 31.81
N HIS A 213 25.61 -76.30 32.87
CA HIS A 213 26.97 -76.89 32.97
C HIS A 213 28.15 -76.19 32.26
N ALA A 214 29.37 -76.11 32.82
CA ALA A 214 30.10 -76.97 33.75
C ALA A 214 31.03 -76.17 34.68
#